data_AF-A0A9P7V3R8-F1
#
_entry.id   AF-A0A9P7V3R8-F1
#
_cell.length_a   1.000
_cell.length_b   1.000
_cell.length_c   1.000
_cell.angle_alpha   90.00
_cell.angle_beta   90.00
_cell.angle_gamma   90.00
#
_symmetry.space_group_name_H-M   'P 1'
#
loop_
_entity.id
_entity.type
_entity.pdbx_description
1 polymer ?
#
loop_
_entity_poly.entity_id
_entity_poly.type
_entity_poly.pdbx_seq_one_letter_code
_entity_poly.pdbx_strand_id
1 'polypeptide(L)'
;MSTPNLFFAVVVALSALLSIKYCRFGPKDTFLKLQQQSHFPASFRADEAESSLERLSLQHLTKLNATAADITAVILNWTRLSNVVRIVSLLCDPMLDGILATIFIWNNNPATVLTQEQLGCQHKLRLFNSPTNAYFGARFEACVAASTPFCFIQDDDYLVLPEILYTLRSRISELSVSGIFLQPPNEMLSSTLSRITLNSKIHTSFSWLGYGSMIRRSEAKDFLSLMRLLNVTDDEFKMADNYFSILRNVFTENWFDQNIPLGGGLPFTVGQEGLERNNRHILRAADLLESVLLCEHPPCISLPAQIQDIPYVQSRPTSPSSSSMAPCVGAVCLLETSISMLPNEPKTEVQSTRNILEIQEKNIQSINGKELDLYLNHPPSYAVDGNPETGFCRGSAKFVLRVTSFRGLRIC
;
A
#
# COMPACT_ATOMS: atom_id res chain seq x y z
N MET A 1 6.56 55.22 -42.37
CA MET A 1 7.68 55.08 -41.42
C MET A 1 7.10 55.24 -40.02
N SER A 2 6.83 54.12 -39.37
CA SER A 2 6.28 54.04 -38.02
C SER A 2 7.12 53.02 -37.27
N THR A 3 8.00 53.53 -36.41
CA THR A 3 8.82 52.73 -35.50
C THR A 3 7.92 52.12 -34.41
N PRO A 4 8.05 50.82 -34.08
CA PRO A 4 7.29 50.25 -32.99
C PRO A 4 7.92 50.64 -31.64
N ASN A 5 7.04 50.89 -30.68
CA ASN A 5 7.31 51.41 -29.34
C ASN A 5 8.30 50.56 -28.54
N LEU A 6 9.55 51.04 -28.44
CA LEU A 6 10.60 50.55 -27.53
C LEU A 6 10.13 50.52 -26.06
N PHE A 7 9.15 51.37 -25.71
CA PHE A 7 8.57 51.44 -24.37
C PHE A 7 7.81 50.18 -23.95
N PHE A 8 7.16 49.47 -24.88
CA PHE A 8 6.37 48.28 -24.55
C PHE A 8 7.28 47.07 -24.28
N ALA A 9 8.40 46.96 -25.01
CA ALA A 9 9.38 45.90 -24.82
C ALA A 9 10.11 46.02 -23.47
N VAL A 10 10.40 47.24 -23.01
CA VAL A 10 11.07 47.49 -21.73
C VAL A 10 10.14 47.16 -20.53
N VAL A 11 8.84 47.45 -20.63
CA VAL A 11 7.87 47.15 -19.56
C VAL A 11 7.63 45.65 -19.41
N VAL A 12 7.56 44.90 -20.51
CA VAL A 12 7.44 43.43 -20.48
C VAL A 12 8.72 42.77 -19.92
N ALA A 13 9.89 43.28 -20.29
CA ALA A 13 11.17 42.79 -19.77
C ALA A 13 11.35 43.07 -18.27
N LEU A 14 10.93 44.24 -17.78
CA LEU A 14 10.97 44.57 -16.34
C LEU A 14 9.96 43.78 -15.51
N SER A 15 8.81 43.44 -16.09
CA SER A 15 7.79 42.58 -15.45
C SER A 15 8.30 41.13 -15.34
N ALA A 16 9.01 40.63 -16.34
CA ALA A 16 9.68 39.32 -16.29
C ALA A 16 10.83 39.29 -15.26
N LEU A 17 11.63 40.36 -15.16
CA LEU A 17 12.73 40.45 -14.19
C LEU A 17 12.25 40.63 -12.74
N LEU A 18 11.10 41.27 -12.52
CA LEU A 18 10.47 41.38 -11.19
C LEU A 18 9.80 40.06 -10.75
N SER A 19 9.28 39.26 -11.69
CA SER A 19 8.75 37.91 -11.40
C SER A 19 9.86 36.91 -11.02
N ILE A 20 11.08 37.07 -11.55
CA ILE A 20 12.21 36.19 -11.21
C ILE A 20 12.79 36.51 -9.82
N LYS A 21 12.69 37.75 -9.32
CA LYS A 21 13.21 38.14 -7.99
C LYS A 21 12.27 37.83 -6.81
N TYR A 22 11.02 37.44 -7.06
CA TYR A 22 10.07 37.00 -6.01
C TYR A 22 9.89 35.49 -5.90
N CYS A 23 10.68 34.68 -6.63
CA CYS A 23 10.88 33.28 -6.28
C CYS A 23 11.83 33.17 -5.08
N ARG A 24 11.37 33.62 -3.90
CA ARG A 24 11.90 33.13 -2.63
C ARG A 24 11.48 31.66 -2.52
N PHE A 25 12.46 30.78 -2.64
CA PHE A 25 12.36 29.36 -2.29
C PHE A 25 11.75 29.23 -0.87
N GLY A 26 10.48 28.88 -0.82
CA GLY A 26 9.77 28.49 0.38
C GLY A 26 9.67 26.96 0.50
N PRO A 27 9.29 26.44 1.67
CA PRO A 27 9.34 25.01 2.01
C PRO A 27 8.43 24.07 1.17
N LYS A 28 7.63 24.59 0.23
CA LYS A 28 6.76 23.81 -0.66
C LYS A 28 7.52 22.92 -1.66
N ASP A 29 8.73 23.29 -2.05
CA ASP A 29 9.56 22.46 -2.94
C ASP A 29 10.05 21.17 -2.27
N THR A 30 10.09 21.11 -0.93
CA THR A 30 10.56 19.92 -0.21
C THR A 30 9.51 18.81 -0.22
N PHE A 31 8.21 19.14 -0.17
CA PHE A 31 7.14 18.13 -0.24
C PHE A 31 6.98 17.56 -1.65
N LEU A 32 7.02 18.43 -2.67
CA LEU A 32 6.98 18.02 -4.07
C LEU A 32 8.25 17.27 -4.48
N LYS A 33 9.43 17.66 -3.97
CA LYS A 33 10.66 16.89 -4.13
C LYS A 33 10.68 15.63 -3.29
N LEU A 34 10.04 15.55 -2.13
CA LEU A 34 9.95 14.29 -1.40
C LEU A 34 8.97 13.33 -2.06
N GLN A 35 7.85 13.79 -2.62
CA GLN A 35 7.03 12.94 -3.50
C GLN A 35 7.81 12.59 -4.78
N GLN A 36 8.41 13.55 -5.49
CA GLN A 36 9.17 13.31 -6.73
C GLN A 36 10.51 12.57 -6.56
N GLN A 37 11.18 12.64 -5.41
CA GLN A 37 12.43 11.93 -5.08
C GLN A 37 12.18 10.63 -4.29
N SER A 38 11.03 10.48 -3.60
CA SER A 38 10.57 9.17 -3.13
C SER A 38 9.95 8.33 -4.24
N HIS A 39 9.71 8.93 -5.41
CA HIS A 39 9.58 8.21 -6.65
C HIS A 39 10.98 7.83 -7.14
N PHE A 40 11.50 6.70 -6.65
CA PHE A 40 12.37 5.93 -7.53
C PHE A 40 11.52 5.62 -8.78
N PRO A 41 11.87 6.14 -9.98
CA PRO A 41 11.34 5.51 -11.17
C PRO A 41 11.71 4.04 -11.02
N ALA A 42 10.77 3.13 -11.31
CA ALA A 42 11.13 1.76 -11.65
C ALA A 42 11.93 1.84 -12.96
N SER A 43 13.15 2.37 -12.90
CA SER A 43 14.11 2.42 -13.98
C SER A 43 14.64 1.00 -14.09
N PHE A 44 14.44 0.46 -15.27
CA PHE A 44 14.95 -0.83 -15.71
C PHE A 44 16.44 -0.96 -15.32
N ARG A 45 16.75 -1.82 -14.34
CA ARG A 45 18.06 -2.47 -14.25
C ARG A 45 17.91 -3.83 -14.92
N ALA A 46 18.40 -3.93 -16.15
CA ALA A 46 18.41 -5.17 -16.92
C ALA A 46 19.36 -6.22 -16.33
N ASP A 47 20.37 -5.79 -15.55
CA ASP A 47 21.63 -6.54 -15.48
C ASP A 47 22.10 -6.98 -14.08
N GLU A 48 21.28 -6.93 -13.02
CA GLU A 48 21.79 -7.31 -11.67
C GLU A 48 20.91 -8.24 -10.83
N ALA A 49 19.75 -8.69 -11.31
CA ALA A 49 18.86 -9.57 -10.53
C ALA A 49 19.13 -11.08 -10.71
N GLU A 50 20.24 -11.47 -11.34
CA GLU A 50 20.52 -12.88 -11.67
C GLU A 50 21.55 -13.59 -10.78
N SER A 51 22.31 -12.93 -9.90
CA SER A 51 23.52 -13.55 -9.35
C SER A 51 23.61 -13.83 -7.84
N SER A 52 22.57 -13.64 -7.02
CA SER A 52 22.72 -13.97 -5.58
C SER A 52 21.47 -14.34 -4.79
N LEU A 53 20.40 -14.81 -5.45
CA LEU A 53 19.37 -15.62 -4.78
C LEU A 53 19.82 -17.09 -4.74
N GLU A 54 20.98 -17.37 -4.14
CA GLU A 54 21.23 -18.73 -3.65
C GLU A 54 20.16 -19.01 -2.60
N ARG A 55 19.14 -19.79 -2.99
CA ARG A 55 18.03 -20.23 -2.15
C ARG A 55 18.56 -20.72 -0.80
N LEU A 56 18.51 -19.87 0.22
CA LEU A 56 18.70 -20.28 1.60
C LEU A 56 17.70 -21.40 1.86
N SER A 57 18.24 -22.56 2.26
CA SER A 57 17.55 -23.85 2.30
C SER A 57 16.24 -23.78 3.11
N LEU A 58 15.12 -23.71 2.40
CA LEU A 58 13.73 -23.73 2.88
C LEU A 58 13.25 -25.12 3.34
N GLN A 59 14.18 -26.05 3.64
CA GLN A 59 13.89 -27.45 4.02
C GLN A 59 13.00 -27.62 5.27
N HIS A 60 12.72 -26.55 6.03
CA HIS A 60 11.83 -26.58 7.20
C HIS A 60 10.33 -26.31 6.89
N LEU A 61 9.97 -25.91 5.67
CA LEU A 61 8.57 -25.59 5.32
C LEU A 61 7.65 -26.80 5.20
N THR A 62 8.21 -27.99 4.99
CA THR A 62 7.49 -29.26 4.82
C THR A 62 6.79 -29.77 6.10
N LYS A 63 6.89 -29.04 7.22
CA LYS A 63 6.33 -29.42 8.53
C LYS A 63 5.24 -28.48 9.06
N LEU A 64 4.78 -27.48 8.30
CA LEU A 64 3.52 -26.84 8.66
C LEU A 64 2.41 -27.83 8.34
N ASN A 65 1.76 -28.36 9.39
CA ASN A 65 0.63 -29.29 9.29
C ASN A 65 -0.27 -28.86 8.14
N ALA A 66 -0.52 -29.78 7.20
CA ALA A 66 -1.34 -29.56 6.02
C ALA A 66 -2.77 -29.17 6.40
N THR A 67 -2.97 -27.90 6.74
CA THR A 67 -4.26 -27.24 6.62
C THR A 67 -4.55 -27.15 5.13
N ALA A 68 -5.80 -27.42 4.73
CA ALA A 68 -6.18 -27.23 3.34
C ALA A 68 -5.84 -25.81 2.89
N ALA A 69 -5.33 -25.67 1.67
CA ALA A 69 -5.03 -24.38 1.08
C ALA A 69 -6.26 -23.47 1.13
N ASP A 70 -6.09 -22.25 1.63
CA ASP A 70 -7.20 -21.37 2.02
C ASP A 70 -6.94 -19.90 1.66
N ILE A 71 -5.99 -19.66 0.76
CA ILE A 71 -5.74 -18.37 0.13
C ILE A 71 -6.07 -18.45 -1.36
N THR A 72 -6.72 -17.41 -1.87
CA THR A 72 -6.75 -17.08 -3.29
C THR A 72 -5.82 -15.89 -3.53
N ALA A 73 -4.81 -16.04 -4.38
CA ALA A 73 -4.05 -14.89 -4.86
C ALA A 73 -4.87 -14.17 -5.93
N VAL A 74 -4.92 -12.85 -5.88
CA VAL A 74 -5.65 -11.96 -6.78
C VAL A 74 -4.63 -11.06 -7.42
N ILE A 75 -4.40 -11.24 -8.72
CA ILE A 75 -3.43 -10.46 -9.50
C ILE A 75 -4.17 -9.74 -10.61
N LEU A 76 -3.93 -8.43 -10.71
CA LEU A 76 -4.49 -7.62 -11.78
C LEU A 76 -3.52 -7.59 -12.95
N ASN A 77 -4.03 -7.76 -14.17
CA ASN A 77 -3.27 -7.53 -15.39
C ASN A 77 -3.80 -6.30 -16.12
N TRP A 78 -2.91 -5.39 -16.52
CA TRP A 78 -3.24 -4.28 -17.42
C TRP A 78 -2.26 -4.20 -18.60
N THR A 79 -1.07 -3.63 -18.38
CA THR A 79 -0.08 -3.40 -19.45
C THR A 79 1.17 -4.27 -19.32
N ARG A 80 1.45 -4.86 -18.16
CA ARG A 80 2.71 -5.56 -17.88
C ARG A 80 2.54 -7.08 -17.79
N LEU A 81 2.01 -7.69 -18.85
CA LEU A 81 1.73 -9.14 -18.87
C LEU A 81 2.97 -9.99 -18.53
N SER A 82 4.17 -9.59 -18.95
CA SER A 82 5.41 -10.30 -18.61
C SER A 82 5.65 -10.39 -17.09
N ASN A 83 5.31 -9.33 -16.35
CA ASN A 83 5.43 -9.31 -14.90
C ASN A 83 4.38 -10.22 -14.26
N VAL A 84 3.15 -10.18 -14.78
CA VAL A 84 2.07 -11.08 -14.34
C VAL A 84 2.46 -12.54 -14.54
N VAL A 85 3.04 -12.91 -15.69
CA VAL A 85 3.54 -14.28 -15.94
C VAL A 85 4.61 -14.68 -14.92
N ARG A 86 5.55 -13.77 -14.59
CA ARG A 86 6.59 -14.03 -13.58
C ARG A 86 5.99 -14.22 -12.18
N ILE A 87 5.04 -13.37 -11.80
CA ILE A 87 4.31 -13.48 -10.52
C ILE A 87 3.55 -14.80 -10.46
N VAL A 88 2.80 -15.16 -11.51
CA VAL A 88 2.05 -16.42 -11.58
C VAL A 88 2.98 -17.63 -11.47
N SER A 89 4.13 -17.63 -12.15
CA SER A 89 5.12 -18.70 -12.06
C SER A 89 5.58 -18.94 -10.61
N LEU A 90 5.85 -17.86 -9.86
CA LEU A 90 6.24 -17.94 -8.45
C LEU A 90 5.10 -18.41 -7.55
N LEU A 91 3.88 -17.92 -7.76
CA LEU A 91 2.70 -18.33 -7.00
C LEU A 91 2.27 -19.78 -7.30
N CYS A 92 2.63 -20.29 -8.47
CA CYS A 92 2.39 -21.66 -8.89
C CYS A 92 3.43 -22.65 -8.35
N ASP A 93 4.47 -22.18 -7.66
CA ASP A 93 5.50 -23.05 -7.10
C ASP A 93 4.85 -24.08 -6.14
N PRO A 94 5.17 -25.39 -6.26
CA PRO A 94 4.62 -26.42 -5.39
C PRO A 94 4.83 -26.15 -3.90
N MET A 95 5.83 -25.35 -3.54
CA MET A 95 6.05 -24.90 -2.17
C MET A 95 4.86 -24.13 -1.60
N LEU A 96 3.99 -23.54 -2.42
CA LEU A 96 2.80 -22.81 -1.97
C LEU A 96 1.52 -23.67 -1.98
N ASP A 97 1.57 -24.94 -2.38
CA ASP A 97 0.42 -25.85 -2.44
C ASP A 97 -0.31 -26.00 -1.09
N GLY A 98 0.43 -25.87 0.03
CA GLY A 98 -0.13 -25.99 1.36
C GLY A 98 -0.96 -24.78 1.83
N ILE A 99 -0.85 -23.63 1.15
CA ILE A 99 -1.55 -22.39 1.56
C ILE A 99 -2.35 -21.74 0.43
N LEU A 100 -1.91 -21.88 -0.82
CA LEU A 100 -2.49 -21.23 -1.99
C LEU A 100 -3.35 -22.20 -2.80
N ALA A 101 -4.66 -22.00 -2.75
CA ALA A 101 -5.64 -22.86 -3.42
C ALA A 101 -5.85 -22.43 -4.88
N THR A 102 -5.94 -21.12 -5.11
CA THR A 102 -6.28 -20.55 -6.42
C THR A 102 -5.45 -19.31 -6.70
N ILE A 103 -5.06 -19.13 -7.95
CA ILE A 103 -4.52 -17.88 -8.48
C ILE A 103 -5.60 -17.29 -9.39
N PHE A 104 -6.23 -16.22 -8.97
CA PHE A 104 -7.25 -15.49 -9.71
C PHE A 104 -6.60 -14.30 -10.44
N ILE A 105 -6.48 -14.41 -11.75
CA ILE A 105 -6.07 -13.32 -12.63
C ILE A 105 -7.29 -12.57 -13.12
N TRP A 106 -7.32 -11.26 -12.82
CA TRP A 106 -8.28 -10.34 -13.40
C TRP A 106 -7.59 -9.52 -14.49
N ASN A 107 -7.89 -9.83 -15.74
CA ASN A 107 -7.38 -9.06 -16.86
C ASN A 107 -8.24 -7.81 -17.07
N ASN A 108 -7.72 -6.67 -16.62
CA ASN A 108 -8.33 -5.35 -16.80
C ASN A 108 -8.14 -4.78 -18.20
N ASN A 109 -7.32 -5.38 -19.07
CA ASN A 109 -7.06 -4.86 -20.41
C ASN A 109 -8.09 -5.38 -21.42
N PRO A 110 -9.09 -4.58 -21.84
CA PRO A 110 -10.13 -5.04 -22.76
C PRO A 110 -9.62 -5.23 -24.20
N ALA A 111 -8.44 -4.70 -24.53
CA ALA A 111 -7.84 -4.85 -25.86
C ALA A 111 -7.16 -6.21 -26.05
N THR A 112 -6.94 -6.98 -24.98
CA THR A 112 -6.26 -8.28 -25.04
C THR A 112 -7.11 -9.32 -24.32
N VAL A 113 -7.34 -10.46 -24.95
CA VAL A 113 -7.94 -11.63 -24.30
C VAL A 113 -6.83 -12.58 -23.91
N LEU A 114 -6.64 -12.79 -22.61
CA LEU A 114 -5.67 -13.74 -22.09
C LEU A 114 -6.22 -15.17 -22.13
N THR A 115 -5.33 -16.14 -22.25
CA THR A 115 -5.60 -17.56 -22.05
C THR A 115 -4.77 -18.12 -20.90
N GLN A 116 -5.19 -19.26 -20.36
CA GLN A 116 -4.47 -19.88 -19.24
C GLN A 116 -3.08 -20.39 -19.64
N GLU A 117 -2.91 -20.82 -20.89
CA GLU A 117 -1.66 -21.32 -21.44
C GLU A 117 -0.57 -20.24 -21.41
N GLN A 118 -0.94 -18.98 -21.66
CA GLN A 118 0.00 -17.85 -21.63
C GLN A 118 0.58 -17.58 -20.23
N LEU A 119 -0.09 -18.04 -19.17
CA LEU A 119 0.26 -17.76 -17.77
C LEU A 119 1.04 -18.91 -17.09
N GLY A 120 1.11 -20.09 -17.72
CA GLY A 120 2.01 -21.17 -17.29
C GLY A 120 1.61 -21.96 -16.03
N CYS A 121 0.38 -21.81 -15.51
CA CYS A 121 -0.07 -22.46 -14.27
C CYS A 121 -1.49 -23.04 -14.34
N GLN A 122 -1.72 -24.15 -15.05
CA GLN A 122 -3.11 -24.57 -15.34
C GLN A 122 -3.91 -25.10 -14.13
N HIS A 123 -3.25 -25.72 -13.14
CA HIS A 123 -3.95 -26.50 -12.10
C HIS A 123 -4.55 -25.65 -10.94
N LYS A 124 -4.17 -24.37 -10.81
CA LYS A 124 -4.68 -23.44 -9.79
C LYS A 124 -5.28 -22.17 -10.36
N LEU A 125 -5.24 -21.99 -11.67
CA LEU A 125 -5.53 -20.71 -12.29
C LEU A 125 -7.02 -20.53 -12.56
N ARG A 126 -7.52 -19.37 -12.14
CA ARG A 126 -8.80 -18.82 -12.57
C ARG A 126 -8.53 -17.52 -13.29
N LEU A 127 -9.09 -17.36 -14.48
CA LEU A 127 -8.90 -16.18 -15.31
C LEU A 127 -10.24 -15.53 -15.59
N PHE A 128 -10.31 -14.21 -15.42
CA PHE A 128 -11.43 -13.38 -15.86
C PHE A 128 -10.91 -12.29 -16.80
N ASN A 129 -11.38 -12.31 -18.05
CA ASN A 129 -11.12 -11.26 -19.03
C ASN A 129 -12.23 -10.21 -18.92
N SER A 130 -11.91 -9.05 -18.33
CA SER A 130 -12.89 -7.99 -18.12
C SER A 130 -13.19 -7.26 -19.44
N PRO A 131 -14.46 -6.96 -19.74
CA PRO A 131 -14.82 -6.18 -20.93
C PRO A 131 -14.41 -4.70 -20.82
N THR A 132 -14.07 -4.22 -19.63
CA THR A 132 -13.64 -2.84 -19.36
C THR A 132 -12.54 -2.81 -18.30
N ASN A 133 -11.82 -1.68 -18.19
CA ASN A 133 -10.90 -1.47 -17.09
C ASN A 133 -11.67 -1.19 -15.79
N ALA A 134 -11.68 -2.16 -14.87
CA ALA A 134 -12.27 -2.02 -13.54
C ALA A 134 -11.29 -1.43 -12.51
N TYR A 135 -10.07 -1.06 -12.93
CA TYR A 135 -9.01 -0.47 -12.12
C TYR A 135 -8.81 -1.27 -10.82
N PHE A 136 -8.86 -0.59 -9.68
CA PHE A 136 -8.63 -1.18 -8.37
C PHE A 136 -9.86 -1.87 -7.81
N GLY A 137 -11.08 -1.56 -8.29
CA GLY A 137 -12.31 -2.26 -7.89
C GLY A 137 -12.25 -3.77 -8.18
N ALA A 138 -11.55 -4.14 -9.26
CA ALA A 138 -11.33 -5.52 -9.70
C ALA A 138 -10.82 -6.46 -8.58
N ARG A 139 -9.90 -5.99 -7.72
CA ARG A 139 -9.30 -6.85 -6.69
C ARG A 139 -10.31 -7.30 -5.64
N PHE A 140 -11.27 -6.44 -5.32
CA PHE A 140 -12.30 -6.72 -4.33
C PHE A 140 -13.37 -7.63 -4.92
N GLU A 141 -13.76 -7.42 -6.18
CA GLU A 141 -14.68 -8.31 -6.88
C GLU A 141 -14.09 -9.72 -7.04
N ALA A 142 -12.83 -9.82 -7.45
CA ALA A 142 -12.11 -11.08 -7.53
C ALA A 142 -12.02 -11.78 -6.16
N CYS A 143 -11.70 -11.03 -5.10
CA CYS A 143 -11.64 -11.58 -3.75
C CYS A 143 -13.01 -12.09 -3.28
N VAL A 144 -14.10 -11.34 -3.49
CA VAL A 144 -15.46 -11.79 -3.15
C VAL A 144 -15.88 -13.02 -3.97
N ALA A 145 -15.46 -13.11 -5.22
CA ALA A 145 -15.71 -14.26 -6.08
C ALA A 145 -14.86 -15.49 -5.74
N ALA A 146 -13.87 -15.37 -4.85
CA ALA A 146 -13.02 -16.48 -4.41
C ALA A 146 -13.78 -17.46 -3.50
N SER A 147 -13.41 -18.74 -3.54
CA SER A 147 -13.98 -19.77 -2.66
C SER A 147 -13.31 -19.83 -1.28
N THR A 148 -12.10 -19.28 -1.16
CA THR A 148 -11.28 -19.32 0.05
C THR A 148 -11.63 -18.21 1.06
N PRO A 149 -11.30 -18.39 2.35
CA PRO A 149 -11.53 -17.36 3.38
C PRO A 149 -10.58 -16.16 3.27
N PHE A 150 -9.37 -16.34 2.72
CA PHE A 150 -8.38 -15.28 2.60
C PHE A 150 -8.07 -14.97 1.13
N CYS A 151 -7.72 -13.71 0.88
CA CYS A 151 -7.25 -13.22 -0.40
C CYS A 151 -5.89 -12.56 -0.23
N PHE A 152 -4.91 -12.98 -1.01
CA PHE A 152 -3.66 -12.26 -1.19
C PHE A 152 -3.78 -11.38 -2.44
N ILE A 153 -3.51 -10.08 -2.35
CA ILE A 153 -3.62 -9.14 -3.46
C ILE A 153 -2.24 -8.57 -3.77
N GLN A 154 -1.86 -8.50 -5.05
CA GLN A 154 -0.62 -7.88 -5.48
C GLN A 154 -0.79 -7.26 -6.88
N ASP A 155 -0.18 -6.10 -7.09
CA ASP A 155 -0.07 -5.44 -8.39
C ASP A 155 1.07 -6.05 -9.23
N ASP A 156 1.24 -5.57 -10.47
CA ASP A 156 2.15 -6.13 -11.47
C ASP A 156 3.54 -5.46 -11.52
N ASP A 157 3.89 -4.58 -10.58
CA ASP A 157 5.19 -3.88 -10.50
C ASP A 157 6.10 -4.32 -9.36
N TYR A 158 5.64 -5.18 -8.46
CA TYR A 158 6.43 -5.67 -7.33
C TYR A 158 6.36 -7.18 -7.21
N LEU A 159 7.32 -7.74 -6.48
CA LEU A 159 7.40 -9.16 -6.21
C LEU A 159 7.40 -9.45 -4.72
N VAL A 160 6.44 -10.27 -4.28
CA VAL A 160 6.42 -10.83 -2.92
C VAL A 160 6.92 -12.27 -2.94
N LEU A 161 7.84 -12.60 -2.04
CA LEU A 161 8.48 -13.91 -1.98
C LEU A 161 7.57 -14.97 -1.32
N PRO A 162 7.68 -16.26 -1.71
CA PRO A 162 6.84 -17.34 -1.17
C PRO A 162 6.83 -17.47 0.36
N GLU A 163 7.98 -17.32 1.03
CA GLU A 163 8.10 -17.38 2.48
C GLU A 163 7.35 -16.24 3.20
N ILE A 164 7.20 -15.09 2.53
CA ILE A 164 6.43 -13.96 3.03
C ILE A 164 4.94 -14.32 3.02
N LEU A 165 4.44 -15.01 1.99
CA LEU A 165 3.05 -15.47 1.93
C LEU A 165 2.71 -16.41 3.08
N TYR A 166 3.62 -17.32 3.44
CA TYR A 166 3.47 -18.17 4.62
C TYR A 166 3.37 -17.36 5.92
N THR A 167 4.22 -16.34 6.07
CA THR A 167 4.23 -15.47 7.24
C THR A 167 2.93 -14.66 7.34
N LEU A 168 2.48 -14.08 6.22
CA LEU A 168 1.18 -13.40 6.11
C LEU A 168 0.03 -14.34 6.46
N ARG A 169 0.06 -15.57 5.93
CA ARG A 169 -0.97 -16.58 6.20
C ARG A 169 -1.03 -16.95 7.68
N SER A 170 0.11 -17.11 8.34
CA SER A 170 0.16 -17.41 9.76
C SER A 170 -0.51 -16.29 10.57
N ARG A 171 -0.15 -15.03 10.29
CA ARG A 171 -0.68 -13.85 11.00
C ARG A 171 -2.17 -13.62 10.76
N ILE A 172 -2.65 -13.67 9.51
CA ILE A 172 -4.05 -13.32 9.18
C ILE A 172 -5.06 -14.30 9.79
N SER A 173 -4.63 -15.48 10.22
CA SER A 173 -5.49 -16.43 10.92
C SER A 173 -5.82 -16.05 12.35
N GLU A 174 -5.05 -15.15 12.96
CA GLU A 174 -5.40 -14.60 14.25
C GLU A 174 -6.70 -13.80 14.15
N LEU A 175 -7.66 -14.06 15.04
CA LEU A 175 -8.98 -13.42 15.02
C LEU A 175 -8.91 -11.89 15.14
N SER A 176 -7.88 -11.37 15.82
CA SER A 176 -7.62 -9.95 15.97
C SER A 176 -7.08 -9.29 14.70
N VAL A 177 -6.61 -10.07 13.73
CA VAL A 177 -6.03 -9.56 12.49
C VAL A 177 -7.05 -9.67 11.36
N SER A 178 -7.33 -8.54 10.75
CA SER A 178 -8.37 -8.37 9.73
C SER A 178 -7.81 -8.13 8.33
N GLY A 179 -6.60 -7.59 8.26
CA GLY A 179 -5.87 -7.34 7.03
C GLY A 179 -4.43 -6.94 7.35
N ILE A 180 -3.50 -7.35 6.48
CA ILE A 180 -2.07 -7.04 6.57
C ILE A 180 -1.65 -6.42 5.24
N PHE A 181 -0.95 -5.29 5.28
CA PHE A 181 -0.54 -4.55 4.09
C PHE A 181 0.98 -4.43 4.07
N LEU A 182 1.64 -5.09 3.12
CA LEU A 182 3.06 -4.88 2.86
C LEU A 182 3.24 -3.50 2.24
N GLN A 183 4.26 -2.76 2.69
CA GLN A 183 4.56 -1.43 2.19
C GLN A 183 6.06 -1.19 2.14
N PRO A 184 6.60 -0.63 1.04
CA PRO A 184 7.96 -0.13 1.04
C PRO A 184 8.10 1.05 2.03
N PRO A 185 9.33 1.40 2.44
CA PRO A 185 9.55 2.41 3.48
C PRO A 185 8.85 3.75 3.23
N ASN A 186 8.84 4.26 2.00
CA ASN A 186 8.17 5.51 1.64
C ASN A 186 6.64 5.45 1.85
N GLU A 187 6.01 4.33 1.51
CA GLU A 187 4.56 4.16 1.68
C GLU A 187 4.18 3.85 3.12
N MET A 188 5.04 3.14 3.86
CA MET A 188 4.90 2.96 5.29
C MET A 188 4.94 4.31 6.03
N LEU A 189 5.87 5.18 5.63
CA LEU A 189 5.96 6.54 6.17
C LEU A 189 4.68 7.33 5.85
N SER A 190 4.26 7.33 4.59
CA SER A 190 3.03 8.00 4.13
C SER A 190 1.80 7.57 4.95
N SER A 191 1.62 6.26 5.12
CA SER A 191 0.52 5.68 5.90
C SER A 191 0.59 6.03 7.38
N THR A 192 1.80 6.07 7.95
CA THR A 192 2.02 6.45 9.35
C THR A 192 1.72 7.92 9.61
N LEU A 193 2.14 8.82 8.71
CA LEU A 193 1.99 10.26 8.88
C LEU A 193 0.57 10.75 8.55
N SER A 194 -0.22 9.97 7.81
CA SER A 194 -1.63 10.24 7.48
C SER A 194 -2.63 9.68 8.49
N ARG A 195 -2.16 9.17 9.64
CA ARG A 195 -3.05 8.74 10.74
C ARG A 195 -3.81 9.93 11.29
N ILE A 196 -5.14 9.79 11.37
CA ILE A 196 -6.02 10.80 11.95
C ILE A 196 -6.88 10.22 13.07
N THR A 197 -7.21 11.07 14.04
CA THR A 197 -8.22 10.84 15.08
C THR A 197 -9.12 12.05 15.20
N LEU A 198 -10.44 11.85 15.20
CA LEU A 198 -11.44 12.92 15.37
C LEU A 198 -12.52 12.48 16.37
N ASN A 199 -12.68 13.27 17.44
CA ASN A 199 -13.70 13.12 18.48
C ASN A 199 -13.83 11.70 19.08
N SER A 200 -12.72 10.94 19.15
CA SER A 200 -12.66 9.52 19.55
C SER A 200 -13.46 8.52 18.70
N LYS A 201 -14.34 9.01 17.81
CA LYS A 201 -15.18 8.18 16.93
C LYS A 201 -14.45 7.77 15.66
N ILE A 202 -13.65 8.67 15.09
CA ILE A 202 -12.88 8.40 13.88
C ILE A 202 -11.42 8.20 14.25
N HIS A 203 -10.84 7.14 13.72
CA HIS A 203 -9.45 6.76 13.91
C HIS A 203 -9.00 5.90 12.72
N THR A 204 -8.36 6.53 11.74
CA THR A 204 -8.10 5.87 10.45
C THR A 204 -6.79 6.34 9.83
N SER A 205 -6.34 5.62 8.81
CA SER A 205 -5.19 5.96 7.99
C SER A 205 -5.36 5.43 6.58
N PHE A 206 -4.72 6.09 5.62
CA PHE A 206 -4.62 5.56 4.28
C PHE A 206 -3.50 4.52 4.18
N SER A 207 -3.68 3.48 3.37
CA SER A 207 -2.66 2.49 3.04
C SER A 207 -2.92 1.88 1.67
N TRP A 208 -1.87 1.77 0.86
CA TRP A 208 -1.91 1.06 -0.42
C TRP A 208 -1.96 -0.44 -0.24
N LEU A 209 -2.64 -1.11 -1.16
CA LEU A 209 -2.79 -2.57 -1.16
C LEU A 209 -1.87 -3.29 -2.16
N GLY A 210 -1.34 -2.56 -3.15
CA GLY A 210 -0.70 -3.12 -4.35
C GLY A 210 0.62 -3.87 -4.11
N TYR A 211 1.36 -3.56 -3.05
CA TYR A 211 2.66 -4.16 -2.77
C TYR A 211 2.59 -5.57 -2.16
N GLY A 212 1.38 -6.12 -2.01
CA GLY A 212 1.11 -7.36 -1.30
C GLY A 212 0.23 -7.11 -0.09
N SER A 213 -1.00 -7.59 -0.14
CA SER A 213 -1.93 -7.46 0.98
C SER A 213 -2.64 -8.77 1.23
N MET A 214 -2.77 -9.15 2.49
CA MET A 214 -3.57 -10.31 2.90
C MET A 214 -4.83 -9.81 3.59
N ILE A 215 -6.00 -10.07 3.03
CA ILE A 215 -7.29 -9.65 3.60
C ILE A 215 -8.25 -10.85 3.72
N ARG A 216 -9.25 -10.72 4.58
CA ARG A 216 -10.35 -11.68 4.67
C ARG A 216 -11.35 -11.43 3.53
N ARG A 217 -11.86 -12.50 2.92
CA ARG A 217 -12.93 -12.41 1.92
C ARG A 217 -14.18 -11.71 2.46
N SER A 218 -14.50 -11.93 3.73
CA SER A 218 -15.62 -11.25 4.41
C SER A 218 -15.44 -9.73 4.41
N GLU A 219 -14.23 -9.23 4.68
CA GLU A 219 -13.94 -7.79 4.68
C GLU A 219 -14.11 -7.19 3.28
N ALA A 220 -13.66 -7.88 2.23
CA ALA A 220 -13.90 -7.43 0.85
C ALA A 220 -15.40 -7.39 0.53
N LYS A 221 -16.17 -8.39 0.97
CA LYS A 221 -17.63 -8.45 0.78
C LYS A 221 -18.35 -7.31 1.50
N ASP A 222 -17.98 -7.07 2.75
CA ASP A 222 -18.60 -6.03 3.57
C ASP A 222 -18.23 -4.64 3.04
N PHE A 223 -16.97 -4.44 2.61
CA PHE A 223 -16.54 -3.23 1.93
C PHE A 223 -17.34 -2.95 0.65
N LEU A 224 -17.49 -3.93 -0.25
CA LEU A 224 -18.30 -3.74 -1.47
C LEU A 224 -19.77 -3.46 -1.15
N SER A 225 -20.28 -4.02 -0.05
CA SER A 225 -21.64 -3.77 0.42
C SER A 225 -21.79 -2.34 0.95
N LEU A 226 -20.79 -1.85 1.70
CA LEU A 226 -20.70 -0.46 2.14
C LEU A 226 -20.64 0.49 0.94
N MET A 227 -19.76 0.24 -0.05
CA MET A 227 -19.65 1.10 -1.23
C MET A 227 -21.01 1.27 -1.95
N ARG A 228 -21.80 0.19 -2.06
CA ARG A 228 -23.17 0.24 -2.62
C ARG A 228 -24.14 1.02 -1.72
N LEU A 229 -24.07 0.82 -0.41
CA LEU A 229 -24.89 1.55 0.56
C LEU A 229 -24.61 3.06 0.54
N LEU A 230 -23.35 3.43 0.35
CA LEU A 230 -22.90 4.82 0.19
C LEU A 230 -23.27 5.42 -1.18
N ASN A 231 -23.81 4.61 -2.10
CA ASN A 231 -24.14 4.99 -3.47
C ASN A 231 -22.98 5.71 -4.17
N VAL A 232 -21.77 5.17 -4.02
CA VAL A 232 -20.59 5.71 -4.70
C VAL A 232 -20.72 5.58 -6.21
N THR A 233 -20.12 6.51 -6.95
CA THR A 233 -20.14 6.47 -8.41
C THR A 233 -19.22 5.37 -8.96
N ASP A 234 -19.39 5.00 -10.23
CA ASP A 234 -18.50 4.05 -10.91
C ASP A 234 -17.03 4.50 -10.88
N ASP A 235 -16.77 5.81 -10.96
CA ASP A 235 -15.41 6.36 -10.90
C ASP A 235 -14.82 6.24 -9.50
N GLU A 236 -15.62 6.46 -8.44
CA GLU A 236 -15.20 6.23 -7.06
C GLU A 236 -14.94 4.73 -6.81
N PHE A 237 -15.80 3.86 -7.35
CA PHE A 237 -15.65 2.41 -7.26
C PHE A 237 -14.38 1.90 -7.94
N LYS A 238 -14.03 2.42 -9.12
CA LYS A 238 -12.77 2.11 -9.82
C LYS A 238 -11.53 2.46 -8.97
N MET A 239 -11.64 3.45 -8.09
CA MET A 239 -10.58 3.89 -7.18
C MET A 239 -10.69 3.28 -5.79
N ALA A 240 -11.34 2.11 -5.66
CA ALA A 240 -11.64 1.45 -4.38
C ALA A 240 -10.47 1.35 -3.38
N ASP A 241 -9.22 1.23 -3.84
CA ASP A 241 -8.03 1.25 -2.97
C ASP A 241 -7.96 2.51 -2.08
N ASN A 242 -8.34 3.67 -2.62
CA ASN A 242 -8.37 4.93 -1.88
C ASN A 242 -9.42 4.98 -0.77
N TYR A 243 -10.39 4.05 -0.80
CA TYR A 243 -11.51 4.01 0.13
C TYR A 243 -11.36 2.90 1.16
N PHE A 244 -10.78 1.75 0.78
CA PHE A 244 -10.76 0.54 1.60
C PHE A 244 -10.21 0.79 3.01
N SER A 245 -8.96 1.23 3.13
CA SER A 245 -8.31 1.44 4.43
C SER A 245 -8.99 2.54 5.25
N ILE A 246 -9.40 3.62 4.60
CA ILE A 246 -10.00 4.79 5.26
C ILE A 246 -11.36 4.45 5.85
N LEU A 247 -12.30 3.92 5.03
CA LEU A 247 -13.68 3.66 5.44
C LEU A 247 -13.80 2.61 6.54
N ARG A 248 -12.77 1.77 6.71
CA ARG A 248 -12.74 0.74 7.74
C ARG A 248 -12.68 1.31 9.16
N ASN A 249 -12.22 2.56 9.29
CA ASN A 249 -12.06 3.27 10.56
C ASN A 249 -11.20 2.51 11.58
N VAL A 250 -10.00 2.11 11.16
CA VAL A 250 -9.05 1.41 12.01
C VAL A 250 -7.64 1.74 11.54
N PHE A 251 -6.68 1.77 12.44
CA PHE A 251 -5.28 1.82 12.03
C PHE A 251 -4.87 0.49 11.39
N THR A 252 -4.36 0.56 10.17
CA THR A 252 -3.99 -0.61 9.38
C THR A 252 -2.75 -1.31 9.96
N GLU A 253 -2.74 -2.64 9.90
CA GLU A 253 -1.55 -3.43 10.21
C GLU A 253 -0.64 -3.45 8.98
N ASN A 254 0.35 -2.55 8.96
CA ASN A 254 1.29 -2.42 7.85
C ASN A 254 2.64 -3.05 8.22
N TRP A 255 3.25 -3.77 7.28
CA TRP A 255 4.57 -4.38 7.43
C TRP A 255 5.54 -3.81 6.40
N PHE A 256 6.79 -3.58 6.80
CA PHE A 256 7.84 -3.14 5.88
C PHE A 256 8.15 -4.25 4.89
N ASP A 257 7.95 -3.97 3.61
CA ASP A 257 8.28 -4.87 2.51
C ASP A 257 9.77 -4.81 2.15
N GLN A 258 10.21 -5.82 1.41
CA GLN A 258 11.55 -5.92 0.82
C GLN A 258 11.71 -5.04 -0.43
N ASN A 259 10.60 -4.53 -0.99
CA ASN A 259 10.56 -3.61 -2.11
C ASN A 259 11.32 -4.14 -3.33
N ILE A 260 10.89 -5.29 -3.86
CA ILE A 260 11.51 -5.94 -5.02
C ILE A 260 10.75 -5.51 -6.29
N PRO A 261 11.20 -4.47 -7.03
CA PRO A 261 10.49 -4.00 -8.22
C PRO A 261 10.69 -4.93 -9.42
N LEU A 262 9.65 -5.06 -10.24
CA LEU A 262 9.67 -5.82 -11.50
C LEU A 262 9.89 -4.94 -12.74
N GLY A 263 9.92 -3.61 -12.59
CA GLY A 263 10.06 -2.67 -13.71
C GLY A 263 8.79 -2.61 -14.59
N GLY A 264 8.93 -2.24 -15.86
CA GLY A 264 7.82 -2.19 -16.81
C GLY A 264 7.11 -0.83 -16.93
N GLY A 265 7.80 0.26 -16.62
CA GLY A 265 7.31 1.64 -16.79
C GLY A 265 6.66 2.22 -15.52
N LEU A 266 6.08 3.42 -15.64
CA LEU A 266 5.49 4.13 -14.50
C LEU A 266 4.10 3.56 -14.14
N PRO A 267 3.82 3.30 -12.85
CA PRO A 267 2.50 2.91 -12.38
C PRO A 267 1.43 3.98 -12.69
N PHE A 268 0.16 3.56 -12.79
CA PHE A 268 -0.98 4.44 -13.06
C PHE A 268 -1.16 5.57 -12.03
N THR A 269 -0.62 5.39 -10.82
CA THR A 269 -0.68 6.34 -9.71
C THR A 269 0.41 7.40 -9.74
N VAL A 270 1.42 7.27 -10.60
CA VAL A 270 2.57 8.17 -10.64
C VAL A 270 2.31 9.42 -11.49
N GLY A 271 2.91 10.54 -11.08
CA GLY A 271 2.81 11.84 -11.75
C GLY A 271 1.79 12.76 -11.08
N GLN A 272 1.81 14.04 -11.47
CA GLN A 272 0.97 15.07 -10.86
C GLN A 272 -0.52 14.74 -10.97
N GLU A 273 -0.96 14.25 -12.14
CA GLU A 273 -2.36 13.85 -12.35
C GLU A 273 -2.75 12.67 -11.44
N GLY A 274 -1.88 11.65 -11.34
CA GLY A 274 -2.10 10.49 -10.47
C GLY A 274 -2.23 10.90 -9.01
N LEU A 275 -1.33 11.77 -8.55
CA LEU A 275 -1.36 12.33 -7.21
C LEU A 275 -2.64 13.11 -6.92
N GLU A 276 -3.02 14.05 -7.80
CA GLU A 276 -4.23 14.86 -7.64
C GLU A 276 -5.50 14.01 -7.63
N ARG A 277 -5.57 12.99 -8.50
CA ARG A 277 -6.66 12.01 -8.52
C ARG A 277 -6.74 11.25 -7.19
N ASN A 278 -5.63 10.65 -6.75
CA ASN A 278 -5.60 9.88 -5.51
C ASN A 278 -5.96 10.73 -4.29
N ASN A 279 -5.41 11.96 -4.21
CA ASN A 279 -5.73 12.91 -3.14
C ASN A 279 -7.22 13.23 -3.10
N ARG A 280 -7.85 13.45 -4.25
CA ARG A 280 -9.30 13.68 -4.34
C ARG A 280 -10.09 12.51 -3.78
N HIS A 281 -9.73 11.27 -4.12
CA HIS A 281 -10.42 10.08 -3.63
C HIS A 281 -10.15 9.79 -2.14
N ILE A 282 -8.94 10.07 -1.64
CA ILE A 282 -8.62 9.98 -0.21
C ILE A 282 -9.47 10.96 0.60
N LEU A 283 -9.54 12.23 0.18
CA LEU A 283 -10.38 13.23 0.83
C LEU A 283 -11.87 12.86 0.76
N ARG A 284 -12.30 12.30 -0.38
CA ARG A 284 -13.67 11.83 -0.55
C ARG A 284 -14.00 10.63 0.36
N ALA A 285 -13.08 9.68 0.54
CA ALA A 285 -13.25 8.57 1.46
C ALA A 285 -13.34 9.06 2.91
N ALA A 286 -12.52 10.06 3.28
CA ALA A 286 -12.58 10.72 4.58
C ALA A 286 -13.95 11.39 4.82
N ASP A 287 -14.47 12.13 3.83
CA ASP A 287 -15.81 12.73 3.89
C ASP A 287 -16.93 11.70 4.08
N LEU A 288 -16.83 10.57 3.35
CA LEU A 288 -17.80 9.47 3.47
C LEU A 288 -17.73 8.80 4.85
N LEU A 289 -16.53 8.64 5.41
CA LEU A 289 -16.38 8.11 6.76
C LEU A 289 -17.00 9.06 7.81
N GLU A 290 -16.79 10.36 7.65
CA GLU A 290 -17.36 11.38 8.53
C GLU A 290 -18.89 11.40 8.44
N SER A 291 -19.47 11.30 7.23
CA SER A 291 -20.92 11.25 7.04
C SER A 291 -21.55 9.99 7.63
N VAL A 292 -20.80 8.88 7.65
CA VAL A 292 -21.20 7.62 8.26
C VAL A 292 -21.20 7.68 9.79
N LEU A 293 -20.15 8.24 10.40
CA LEU A 293 -19.95 8.14 11.86
C LEU A 293 -20.40 9.36 12.66
N LEU A 294 -20.36 10.56 12.08
CA LEU A 294 -20.73 11.79 12.77
C LEU A 294 -22.11 12.27 12.37
N CYS A 295 -22.47 12.20 11.08
CA CYS A 295 -23.78 12.64 10.58
C CYS A 295 -24.10 14.11 10.96
N GLU A 296 -23.08 14.94 11.18
CA GLU A 296 -23.22 16.33 11.62
C GLU A 296 -23.50 17.30 10.46
N HIS A 297 -23.19 16.91 9.21
CA HIS A 297 -23.31 17.75 8.02
C HIS A 297 -23.81 16.97 6.79
N PRO A 298 -24.76 17.52 5.98
CA PRO A 298 -25.23 16.88 4.75
C PRO A 298 -24.14 16.71 3.67
N PRO A 299 -24.22 15.66 2.82
CA PRO A 299 -25.22 14.61 2.80
C PRO A 299 -24.98 13.58 3.91
N CYS A 300 -25.90 13.55 4.86
CA CYS A 300 -25.94 12.56 5.92
C CYS A 300 -26.57 11.29 5.36
N ILE A 301 -25.90 10.17 5.52
CA ILE A 301 -26.50 8.88 5.19
C ILE A 301 -27.28 8.47 6.43
N SER A 302 -28.54 8.91 6.48
CA SER A 302 -29.49 8.47 7.50
C SER A 302 -29.72 6.98 7.31
N LEU A 303 -28.89 6.17 7.96
CA LEU A 303 -29.11 4.74 7.99
C LEU A 303 -30.47 4.49 8.67
N PRO A 304 -31.26 3.52 8.17
CA PRO A 304 -32.47 3.11 8.86
C PRO A 304 -32.15 2.87 10.33
N ALA A 305 -32.97 3.35 11.26
CA ALA A 305 -32.74 3.28 12.72
C ALA A 305 -32.52 1.85 13.27
N GLN A 306 -32.68 0.82 12.42
CA GLN A 306 -32.49 -0.59 12.69
C GLN A 306 -31.05 -1.07 12.41
N ILE A 307 -30.22 -0.31 11.70
CA ILE A 307 -28.81 -0.63 11.45
C ILE A 307 -27.97 0.08 12.51
N GLN A 308 -27.80 -0.57 13.67
CA GLN A 308 -26.97 -0.05 14.76
C GLN A 308 -25.46 -0.21 14.49
N ASP A 309 -25.07 -1.21 13.69
CA ASP A 309 -23.69 -1.46 13.28
C ASP A 309 -23.63 -1.57 11.75
N ILE A 310 -22.75 -0.79 11.13
CA ILE A 310 -22.49 -0.86 9.69
C ILE A 310 -21.41 -1.92 9.50
N PRO A 311 -21.69 -3.03 8.81
CA PRO A 311 -20.66 -4.01 8.48
C PRO A 311 -19.49 -3.32 7.78
N TYR A 312 -18.26 -3.73 8.10
CA TYR A 312 -16.97 -3.12 7.70
C TYR A 312 -16.46 -1.94 8.54
N VAL A 313 -17.31 -0.99 8.95
CA VAL A 313 -16.87 0.23 9.65
C VAL A 313 -16.72 -0.04 11.16
N GLN A 314 -15.50 0.07 11.69
CA GLN A 314 -15.25 -0.15 13.11
C GLN A 314 -15.65 1.08 13.93
N SER A 315 -16.57 0.93 14.88
CA SER A 315 -16.99 2.02 15.79
C SER A 315 -16.12 2.13 17.04
N ARG A 316 -15.40 1.07 17.39
CA ARG A 316 -14.60 1.01 18.62
C ARG A 316 -13.24 1.66 18.39
N PRO A 317 -12.80 2.59 19.25
CA PRO A 317 -11.47 3.17 19.17
C PRO A 317 -10.40 2.08 19.13
N THR A 318 -9.48 2.19 18.19
CA THR A 318 -8.26 1.38 18.15
C THR A 318 -7.04 2.27 18.34
N SER A 319 -6.04 1.76 19.05
CA SER A 319 -4.75 2.42 19.17
C SER A 319 -3.81 1.90 18.09
N PRO A 320 -2.94 2.75 17.52
CA PRO A 320 -1.95 2.27 16.57
C PRO A 320 -1.00 1.29 17.26
N SER A 321 -0.53 0.29 16.53
CA SER A 321 0.50 -0.63 17.03
C SER A 321 1.76 0.15 17.40
N SER A 322 2.31 -0.12 18.58
CA SER A 322 3.62 0.40 19.00
C SER A 322 4.78 -0.34 18.33
N SER A 323 4.49 -1.43 17.62
CA SER A 323 5.50 -2.31 17.01
C SER A 323 5.55 -2.12 15.51
N SER A 324 6.78 -2.07 14.98
CA SER A 324 7.08 -2.17 13.56
C SER A 324 7.38 -3.61 13.19
N MET A 325 6.99 -3.99 11.98
CA MET A 325 7.00 -5.38 11.52
C MET A 325 7.64 -5.49 10.15
N ALA A 326 8.42 -6.55 9.93
CA ALA A 326 8.99 -6.88 8.62
C ALA A 326 9.10 -8.41 8.45
N PRO A 327 8.59 -9.00 7.37
CA PRO A 327 8.79 -10.41 7.10
C PRO A 327 10.23 -10.66 6.63
N CYS A 328 10.76 -11.83 6.98
CA CYS A 328 12.12 -12.21 6.63
C CYS A 328 12.24 -12.73 5.19
N VAL A 329 13.40 -12.49 4.58
CA VAL A 329 13.83 -13.14 3.34
C VAL A 329 14.50 -14.47 3.66
N GLY A 330 14.17 -15.51 2.89
CA GLY A 330 14.76 -16.84 2.99
C GLY A 330 14.24 -17.70 4.15
N ALA A 331 13.31 -17.20 4.95
CA ALA A 331 12.71 -17.94 6.07
C ALA A 331 11.27 -17.47 6.36
N VAL A 332 10.43 -18.36 6.86
CA VAL A 332 9.11 -17.99 7.40
C VAL A 332 9.29 -17.41 8.79
N CYS A 333 9.49 -16.09 8.85
CA CYS A 333 9.51 -15.37 10.10
C CYS A 333 9.03 -13.92 9.96
N LEU A 334 8.59 -13.38 11.09
CA LEU A 334 8.24 -11.98 11.26
C LEU A 334 9.20 -11.36 12.27
N LEU A 335 9.90 -10.30 11.87
CA LEU A 335 10.58 -9.41 12.80
C LEU A 335 9.53 -8.49 13.41
N GLU A 336 9.45 -8.48 14.74
CA GLU A 336 8.68 -7.50 15.50
C GLU A 336 9.63 -6.68 16.37
N THR A 337 9.53 -5.35 16.28
CA THR A 337 10.35 -4.43 17.06
C THR A 337 9.51 -3.29 17.64
N SER A 338 9.76 -2.97 18.91
CA SER A 338 9.21 -1.78 19.58
C SER A 338 10.09 -0.54 19.40
N ILE A 339 11.07 -0.60 18.51
CA ILE A 339 11.94 0.53 18.19
C ILE A 339 11.10 1.61 17.51
N SER A 340 11.09 2.82 18.08
CA SER A 340 10.40 3.94 17.46
C SER A 340 11.08 4.33 16.16
N MET A 341 10.35 4.17 15.05
CA MET A 341 10.82 4.50 13.71
C MET A 341 10.92 6.01 13.48
N LEU A 342 10.10 6.79 14.19
CA LEU A 342 10.10 8.25 14.12
C LEU A 342 10.63 8.85 15.43
N PRO A 343 11.31 10.00 15.37
CA PRO A 343 11.91 10.64 16.55
C PRO A 343 10.85 11.19 17.51
N ASN A 344 9.74 11.67 16.95
CA ASN A 344 8.59 12.20 17.66
C ASN A 344 7.35 11.45 17.18
N GLU A 345 6.37 11.30 18.06
CA GLU A 345 5.07 10.77 17.67
C GLU A 345 4.37 11.74 16.70
N PRO A 346 3.89 11.25 15.54
CA PRO A 346 3.12 12.08 14.62
C PRO A 346 1.87 12.64 15.29
N LYS A 347 1.50 13.87 14.92
CA LYS A 347 0.21 14.42 15.35
C LYS A 347 -0.90 13.69 14.59
N THR A 348 -1.88 13.16 15.32
CA THR A 348 -3.04 12.47 14.72
C THR A 348 -4.35 13.24 14.93
N GLU A 349 -4.45 14.09 15.94
CA GLU A 349 -5.68 14.82 16.21
C GLU A 349 -5.98 15.88 15.14
N VAL A 350 -7.17 15.81 14.56
CA VAL A 350 -7.67 16.73 13.54
C VAL A 350 -9.04 17.29 13.91
N GLN A 351 -9.43 18.39 13.28
CA GLN A 351 -10.74 19.02 13.46
C GLN A 351 -11.76 18.58 12.39
N SER A 352 -11.27 18.11 11.24
CA SER A 352 -12.07 17.50 10.18
C SER A 352 -11.29 16.35 9.55
N THR A 353 -11.99 15.32 9.10
CA THR A 353 -11.35 14.20 8.38
C THR A 353 -10.68 14.63 7.08
N ARG A 354 -11.14 15.74 6.47
CA ARG A 354 -10.49 16.37 5.31
C ARG A 354 -9.07 16.84 5.56
N ASN A 355 -8.65 17.01 6.83
CA ASN A 355 -7.29 17.39 7.16
C ASN A 355 -6.30 16.21 7.07
N ILE A 356 -6.70 15.01 6.64
CA ILE A 356 -5.81 13.83 6.54
C ILE A 356 -4.54 14.07 5.71
N LEU A 357 -4.64 14.77 4.57
CA LEU A 357 -3.47 15.09 3.75
C LEU A 357 -2.66 16.27 4.33
N GLU A 358 -3.35 17.23 4.96
CA GLU A 358 -2.70 18.38 5.58
C GLU A 358 -1.88 17.98 6.81
N ILE A 359 -2.41 17.07 7.65
CA ILE A 359 -1.68 16.57 8.82
C ILE A 359 -0.48 15.74 8.40
N GLN A 360 -0.61 14.95 7.32
CA GLN A 360 0.51 14.24 6.72
C GLN A 360 1.62 15.21 6.29
N GLU A 361 1.27 16.29 5.59
CA GLU A 361 2.21 17.33 5.16
C GLU A 361 2.88 18.03 6.36
N LYS A 362 2.12 18.36 7.41
CA LYS A 362 2.68 18.95 8.63
C LYS A 362 3.63 18.00 9.35
N ASN A 363 3.25 16.71 9.43
CA ASN A 363 4.06 15.70 10.09
C ASN A 363 5.37 15.46 9.34
N ILE A 364 5.36 15.37 8.00
CA ILE A 364 6.61 15.20 7.22
C ILE A 364 7.53 16.41 7.35
N GLN A 365 6.99 17.62 7.37
CA GLN A 365 7.77 18.85 7.57
C GLN A 365 8.42 18.93 8.96
N SER A 366 7.91 18.19 9.94
CA SER A 366 8.48 18.14 11.29
C SER A 366 9.66 17.17 11.43
N ILE A 367 9.88 16.28 10.46
CA ILE A 367 10.97 15.30 10.48
C ILE A 367 12.22 15.93 9.88
N ASN A 368 13.36 15.81 10.57
CA ASN A 368 14.59 16.36 10.02
C ASN A 368 15.10 15.47 8.86
N GLY A 369 15.86 16.06 7.93
CA GLY A 369 16.30 15.35 6.72
C GLY A 369 17.15 14.10 6.99
N LYS A 370 17.94 14.08 8.08
CA LYS A 370 18.76 12.91 8.44
C LYS A 370 17.92 11.77 9.01
N GLU A 371 16.89 12.09 9.80
CA GLU A 371 15.97 11.11 10.35
C GLU A 371 15.09 10.49 9.27
N LEU A 372 14.67 11.32 8.31
CA LEU A 372 13.93 10.88 7.14
C LEU A 372 14.78 9.93 6.29
N ASP A 373 16.04 10.30 6.04
CA ASP A 373 17.00 9.45 5.33
C ASP A 373 17.21 8.11 6.05
N LEU A 374 17.43 8.12 7.37
CA LEU A 374 17.54 6.90 8.18
C LEU A 374 16.27 6.04 8.10
N TYR A 375 15.08 6.65 8.14
CA TYR A 375 13.83 5.90 8.03
C TYR A 375 13.72 5.17 6.69
N LEU A 376 14.05 5.86 5.60
CA LEU A 376 13.86 5.36 4.24
C LEU A 376 14.95 4.35 3.83
N ASN A 377 16.19 4.59 4.25
CA ASN A 377 17.36 3.84 3.80
C ASN A 377 17.86 2.83 4.84
N HIS A 378 17.28 2.80 6.04
CA HIS A 378 17.58 1.79 7.05
C HIS A 378 16.29 1.30 7.74
N PRO A 379 15.28 0.80 7.00
CA PRO A 379 14.04 0.30 7.57
C PRO A 379 14.24 -1.05 8.31
N PRO A 380 13.25 -1.52 9.10
CA PRO A 380 13.30 -2.83 9.75
C PRO A 380 13.43 -4.00 8.77
N SER A 381 12.94 -3.87 7.53
CA SER A 381 13.12 -4.90 6.50
C SER A 381 14.59 -5.19 6.20
N TYR A 382 15.48 -4.21 6.35
CA TYR A 382 16.93 -4.39 6.15
C TYR A 382 17.61 -5.20 7.27
N ALA A 383 16.94 -5.43 8.41
CA ALA A 383 17.47 -6.35 9.41
C ALA A 383 17.30 -7.82 9.01
N VAL A 384 16.44 -8.11 8.04
CA VAL A 384 15.98 -9.47 7.67
C VAL A 384 15.89 -9.67 6.15
N ASP A 385 16.61 -8.88 5.36
CA ASP A 385 16.64 -8.96 3.89
C ASP A 385 17.71 -9.95 3.36
N GLY A 386 18.60 -10.43 4.24
CA GLY A 386 19.69 -11.35 3.90
C GLY A 386 20.90 -10.68 3.23
N ASN A 387 20.89 -9.37 3.03
CA ASN A 387 21.99 -8.64 2.41
C ASN A 387 23.00 -8.17 3.46
N PRO A 388 24.31 -8.47 3.33
CA PRO A 388 25.29 -8.07 4.31
C PRO A 388 25.60 -6.57 4.34
N GLU A 389 25.30 -5.84 3.26
CA GLU A 389 25.61 -4.42 3.11
C GLU A 389 24.50 -3.49 3.63
N THR A 390 23.36 -4.05 3.99
CA THR A 390 22.22 -3.34 4.56
C THR A 390 22.06 -3.66 6.04
N GLY A 391 21.29 -2.82 6.73
CA GLY A 391 20.95 -3.02 8.13
C GLY A 391 19.88 -2.05 8.60
N PHE A 392 19.09 -2.48 9.59
CA PHE A 392 18.19 -1.60 10.31
C PHE A 392 19.02 -0.74 11.26
N CYS A 393 19.03 0.57 11.04
CA CYS A 393 19.78 1.51 11.86
C CYS A 393 18.83 2.47 12.60
N ARG A 394 18.94 2.54 13.93
CA ARG A 394 18.23 3.56 14.72
C ARG A 394 19.09 4.01 15.90
N GLY A 395 19.02 5.31 16.22
CA GLY A 395 19.86 5.93 17.25
C GLY A 395 19.96 5.14 18.56
N SER A 396 21.08 5.33 19.26
CA SER A 396 21.60 4.56 20.40
C SER A 396 20.60 4.32 21.55
N ALA A 397 19.78 3.28 21.46
CA ALA A 397 18.95 2.80 22.56
C ALA A 397 19.04 1.26 22.68
N LYS A 398 18.66 0.74 23.86
CA LYS A 398 18.61 -0.71 24.15
C LYS A 398 17.24 -1.24 23.75
N PHE A 399 17.20 -2.39 23.07
CA PHE A 399 16.00 -2.85 22.37
C PHE A 399 15.63 -4.29 22.68
N VAL A 400 14.34 -4.59 22.57
CA VAL A 400 13.79 -5.95 22.57
C VAL A 400 13.43 -6.29 21.13
N LEU A 401 14.08 -7.32 20.59
CA LEU A 401 13.78 -7.85 19.26
C LEU A 401 13.18 -9.23 19.44
N ARG A 402 12.01 -9.45 18.86
CA ARG A 402 11.43 -10.78 18.76
C ARG A 402 11.52 -11.22 17.31
N VAL A 403 12.15 -12.38 17.14
CA VAL A 403 12.22 -13.04 15.85
C VAL A 403 11.81 -14.48 16.06
N THR A 404 10.75 -14.90 15.39
CA THR A 404 10.32 -16.28 15.38
C THR A 404 11.23 -17.06 14.44
N SER A 405 12.39 -17.52 14.93
CA SER A 405 13.35 -18.35 14.18
C SER A 405 14.04 -17.67 12.98
N PHE A 406 15.11 -16.91 13.23
CA PHE A 406 16.03 -16.42 12.20
C PHE A 406 17.47 -16.38 12.71
N ARG A 407 18.45 -16.66 11.84
CA ARG A 407 19.87 -16.39 12.08
C ARG A 407 20.31 -15.31 11.09
N GLY A 408 20.91 -14.23 11.57
CA GLY A 408 21.45 -13.17 10.71
C GLY A 408 20.85 -11.77 10.89
N LEU A 409 20.21 -11.47 12.03
CA LEU A 409 19.69 -10.14 12.33
C LEU A 409 20.82 -9.08 12.31
N ARG A 410 20.63 -7.98 11.59
CA ARG A 410 21.59 -6.86 11.51
C ARG A 410 20.98 -5.56 12.02
N ILE A 411 21.64 -4.98 13.03
CA ILE A 411 21.22 -3.75 13.68
C ILE A 411 22.42 -2.83 13.85
N CYS A 412 22.19 -1.55 13.55
CA CYS A 412 23.02 -0.40 13.87
C CYS A 412 22.23 0.50 14.84
#